data_AF-A0A376KY40-F1
#
_entry.id   AF-A0A376KY40-F1
#
_cell.length_a   1.000
_cell.length_b   1.000
_cell.length_c   1.000
_cell.angle_alpha   90.00
_cell.angle_beta   90.00
_cell.angle_gamma   90.00
#
_symmetry.space_group_name_H-M   'P 1'
#
loop_
_entity.id
_entity.type
_entity.pdbx_description
1 polymer ?
#
loop_
_entity_poly.entity_id
_entity_poly.type
_entity_poly.pdbx_seq_one_letter_code
_entity_poly.pdbx_strand_id
1 'polypeptide(L)' 'MRAKHWKPLFSEYLLPWCGAFLGKVEAHATTPFWRTMAPLTRDAISAMWDELEEDSEE' A
#
# COMPACT_ATOMS: atom_id res chain seq x y z
N MET A 1 -10.16 -11.92 -15.48
CA MET A 1 -11.45 -11.50 -14.84
C MET A 1 -11.36 -11.22 -13.33
N ARG A 2 -10.21 -11.44 -12.63
CA ARG A 2 -10.15 -11.36 -11.15
C ARG A 2 -9.61 -10.03 -10.58
N ALA A 3 -8.93 -9.20 -11.39
CA ALA A 3 -8.27 -7.96 -10.94
C ALA A 3 -9.20 -6.73 -10.80
N LYS A 4 -10.26 -6.61 -11.62
CA LYS A 4 -11.05 -5.36 -11.74
C LYS A 4 -11.69 -4.85 -10.44
N HIS A 5 -12.03 -5.74 -9.50
CA HIS A 5 -12.70 -5.38 -8.25
C HIS A 5 -11.78 -4.79 -7.18
N TRP A 6 -10.45 -4.97 -7.32
CA TRP A 6 -9.48 -4.50 -6.35
C TRP A 6 -9.10 -3.04 -6.54
N LYS A 7 -9.32 -2.49 -7.74
CA LYS A 7 -9.02 -1.08 -8.03
C LYS A 7 -9.74 -0.11 -7.08
N PRO A 8 -11.07 -0.19 -6.89
CA PRO A 8 -11.75 0.67 -5.92
C PRO A 8 -11.22 0.50 -4.50
N LEU A 9 -10.89 -0.74 -4.09
CA LEU A 9 -10.29 -0.99 -2.77
C LEU A 9 -9.00 -0.18 -2.58
N PHE A 10 -8.11 -0.22 -3.57
CA PHE A 10 -6.85 0.51 -3.50
C PHE A 10 -7.05 2.02 -3.61
N SER A 11 -7.72 2.48 -4.67
CA SER A 11 -7.82 3.91 -4.99
C SER A 11 -8.69 4.69 -4.01
N GLU A 12 -9.78 4.09 -3.49
CA GLU A 12 -10.73 4.79 -2.61
C GLU A 12 -10.46 4.51 -1.13
N TYR A 13 -10.02 3.31 -0.78
CA TYR A 13 -9.99 2.87 0.63
C TYR A 13 -8.60 2.64 1.20
N LEU A 14 -7.53 2.58 0.40
CA LEU A 14 -6.18 2.31 0.91
C LEU A 14 -5.19 3.43 0.61
N LEU A 15 -4.92 3.69 -0.69
CA LEU A 15 -3.93 4.66 -1.15
C LEU A 15 -4.12 6.10 -0.62
N PRO A 16 -5.36 6.60 -0.41
CA PRO A 16 -5.54 7.97 0.07
C PRO A 16 -4.90 8.28 1.44
N TRP A 17 -4.64 7.26 2.27
CA TRP A 17 -4.15 7.46 3.63
C TRP A 17 -2.99 6.53 4.02
N CYS A 18 -2.79 5.40 3.33
CA CYS A 18 -1.83 4.38 3.77
C CYS A 18 -0.41 4.93 3.87
N GLY A 19 0.03 5.79 2.94
CA GLY A 19 1.35 6.40 2.96
C GLY A 19 1.56 7.28 4.20
N ALA A 20 0.60 8.15 4.51
CA ALA A 20 0.65 9.01 5.69
C ALA A 20 0.59 8.22 7.00
N PHE A 21 -0.22 7.17 7.05
CA PHE A 21 -0.29 6.26 8.20
C PHE A 21 1.04 5.52 8.41
N LEU A 22 1.57 4.88 7.36
CA LEU A 22 2.83 4.13 7.44
C LEU A 22 4.01 5.05 7.76
N GLY A 23 4.03 6.28 7.25
CA GLY A 23 5.03 7.28 7.63
C GLY A 23 5.00 7.63 9.12
N LYS A 24 3.80 7.73 9.71
CA LYS A 24 3.65 7.91 11.18
C LYS A 24 4.08 6.67 11.96
N VAL A 25 3.74 5.47 11.48
CA VAL A 25 4.19 4.22 12.12
C VAL A 25 5.72 4.14 12.12
N GLU A 26 6.34 4.42 10.98
CA GLU A 26 7.79 4.45 10.83
C GLU A 26 8.45 5.46 11.81
N ALA A 27 7.92 6.68 11.88
CA ALA A 27 8.48 7.74 12.73
C ALA A 27 8.25 7.53 14.24
N HIS A 28 7.13 6.92 14.63
CA HIS A 28 6.67 6.90 16.03
C HIS A 28 6.61 5.51 16.66
N ALA A 29 6.89 4.43 15.93
CA ALA A 29 6.93 3.09 16.49
C ALA A 29 7.97 2.99 17.62
N THR A 30 7.49 2.52 18.78
CA THR A 30 8.33 2.30 19.98
C THR A 30 9.17 1.03 19.88
N THR A 31 8.84 0.11 18.97
CA THR A 31 9.61 -1.11 18.73
C THR A 31 10.24 -1.12 17.33
N PRO A 32 11.46 -1.69 17.18
CA PRO A 32 12.11 -1.78 15.87
C PRO A 32 11.32 -2.58 14.83
N PHE A 33 10.55 -3.59 15.26
CA PHE A 33 9.77 -4.44 14.36
C PHE A 33 8.80 -3.62 13.49
N TRP A 34 7.94 -2.81 14.12
CA TRP A 34 6.95 -2.01 13.38
C TRP A 34 7.59 -0.88 12.57
N ARG A 35 8.71 -0.34 13.06
CA ARG A 35 9.49 0.66 12.31
C ARG A 35 10.02 0.10 11.00
N THR A 36 10.60 -1.10 11.01
CA THR A 36 11.10 -1.77 9.80
C THR A 36 9.99 -2.28 8.90
N MET A 37 8.86 -2.71 9.48
CA MET A 37 7.73 -3.24 8.70
C MET A 37 7.00 -2.15 7.90
N ALA A 38 6.97 -0.91 8.40
CA ALA A 38 6.26 0.19 7.75
C ALA A 38 6.71 0.50 6.30
N PRO A 39 8.02 0.69 6.00
CA PRO A 39 8.48 0.87 4.62
C PRO A 39 8.28 -0.40 3.78
N LEU A 40 8.53 -1.60 4.31
CA LEU A 40 8.28 -2.85 3.59
C LEU A 40 6.83 -3.01 3.12
N THR A 41 5.88 -2.62 3.99
CA THR A 41 4.45 -2.65 3.66
C THR A 41 4.11 -1.59 2.61
N ARG A 42 4.76 -0.42 2.64
CA ARG A 42 4.56 0.63 1.64
C ARG A 42 5.01 0.14 0.26
N ASP A 43 6.21 -0.45 0.18
CA ASP A 43 6.77 -0.98 -1.06
C ASP A 43 5.89 -2.11 -1.64
N ALA A 44 5.39 -3.02 -0.77
CA ALA A 44 4.49 -4.08 -1.19
C ALA A 44 3.15 -3.54 -1.74
N ILE A 45 2.56 -2.53 -1.08
CA ILE A 45 1.32 -1.91 -1.56
C ILE A 45 1.54 -1.21 -2.90
N SER A 46 2.67 -0.52 -3.07
CA SER A 46 3.04 0.10 -4.35
C SER A 46 3.16 -0.94 -5.46
N ALA A 47 3.92 -2.02 -5.23
CA ALA A 47 4.07 -3.08 -6.22
C ALA A 47 2.71 -3.71 -6.62
N MET A 48 1.84 -3.96 -5.64
CA MET A 48 0.49 -4.49 -5.92
C MET A 48 -0.39 -3.50 -6.72
N TRP A 49 -0.23 -2.19 -6.50
CA TRP A 49 -0.95 -1.19 -7.27
C TRP A 49 -0.45 -1.09 -8.70
N ASP A 50 0.87 -1.09 -8.88
CA ASP A 50 1.50 -1.08 -10.21
C ASP A 50 1.04 -2.30 -11.03
N GLU A 51 1.05 -3.50 -10.45
CA GLU A 51 0.51 -4.72 -11.08
C GLU A 51 -0.98 -4.58 -11.46
N LEU A 52 -1.80 -3.92 -10.62
CA LEU A 52 -3.22 -3.69 -10.91
C LEU A 52 -3.45 -2.64 -12.01
N GLU A 53 -2.55 -1.68 -12.18
CA GLU A 53 -2.58 -0.71 -13.27
C GLU A 53 -2.19 -1.38 -14.59
N GLU A 54 -1.11 -2.18 -14.61
CA GLU A 54 -0.69 -2.98 -15.77
C GLU A 54 -1.81 -3.91 -16.29
N ASP A 55 -2.45 -4.67 -15.39
CA ASP A 55 -3.56 -5.60 -15.69
C ASP A 55 -4.82 -4.94 -16.29
N SER A 56 -4.87 -3.60 -16.32
CA SER A 56 -6.01 -2.84 -16.82
C SER A 56 -5.77 -2.11 -18.14
N GLU A 57 -4.51 -1.98 -18.51
CA GLU A 57 -4.08 -1.41 -19.78
C GLU A 57 -4.03 -2.49 -20.88
N GLU A 58 -4.08 -3.78 -20.51
CA GLU A 58 -4.33 -4.95 -21.37
C GLU A 58 -5.83 -5.31 -21.54
#